data_AF-A0A7C3LD65-F1
#
_entry.id   AF-A0A7C3LD65-F1
#
_cell.length_a   1.000
_cell.length_b   1.000
_cell.length_c   1.000
_cell.angle_alpha   90.00
_cell.angle_beta   90.00
_cell.angle_gamma   90.00
#
_symmetry.space_group_name_H-M   'P 1'
#
loop_
_entity.id
_entity.type
_entity.pdbx_description
1 polymer ?
#
loop_
_entity_poly.entity_id
_entity_poly.type
_entity_poly.pdbx_seq_one_letter_code
_entity_poly.pdbx_strand_id
1 'polypeptide(L)'
;MNNQPKSTRVRIHSHITQSRFLHVEDALNIGRGKLRLFAGRYRRSEGMEAHVFHFLDLSDARVIFGALARGGQGFRYKEYKGTPPRDGKAAVSRVLSIAVKGENVYVELKTGSGKLTDTGAITPDGKAKVEVNVGFKLYEARRMAAEVLAYIHAWDVLRMTANQHLVSQPSPYLMVSTTSEANRAGKALPRESPKPNGAAKLPAIAGSSPRPVTRKSKPASKADSSLGANGRTRNGNAKQNGRSSPSQVLLYGDGTLVSADNLAECN
;
A
#
# COMPACT_ATOMS: atom_id res chain seq x y z
N MET A 1 36.74 -20.06 8.87
CA MET A 1 36.22 -18.91 8.08
C MET A 1 34.89 -19.32 7.50
N ASN A 2 33.79 -18.68 7.90
CA ASN A 2 32.43 -19.11 7.54
C ASN A 2 32.06 -18.51 6.18
N ASN A 3 32.33 -19.24 5.09
CA ASN A 3 31.97 -18.87 3.71
C ASN A 3 30.49 -19.14 3.43
N GLN A 4 29.58 -18.53 4.21
CA GLN A 4 28.21 -18.46 3.73
C GLN A 4 28.18 -17.53 2.52
N PRO A 5 27.62 -17.97 1.37
CA PRO A 5 27.46 -17.09 0.22
C PRO A 5 26.65 -15.88 0.67
N LYS A 6 27.24 -14.67 0.52
CA LYS A 6 26.48 -13.42 0.70
C LYS A 6 25.26 -13.51 -0.20
N SER A 7 24.08 -13.61 0.41
CA SER A 7 22.80 -13.58 -0.30
C SER A 7 22.78 -12.33 -1.19
N THR A 8 22.99 -12.54 -2.48
CA THR A 8 22.94 -11.49 -3.48
C THR A 8 21.47 -11.27 -3.76
N ARG A 9 20.95 -10.07 -3.44
CA ARG A 9 19.55 -9.74 -3.68
C ARG A 9 19.24 -9.88 -5.17
N VAL A 10 18.15 -10.56 -5.49
CA VAL A 10 17.69 -10.75 -6.86
C VAL A 10 17.19 -9.40 -7.40
N ARG A 11 17.69 -8.98 -8.56
CA ARG A 11 17.18 -7.81 -9.28
C ARG A 11 16.07 -8.27 -10.21
N ILE A 12 14.86 -7.77 -9.97
CA ILE A 12 13.67 -8.09 -10.77
C ILE A 12 13.70 -7.29 -12.06
N HIS A 13 14.04 -6.00 -11.97
CA HIS A 13 14.16 -5.11 -13.13
C HIS A 13 15.31 -4.13 -12.93
N SER A 14 15.97 -3.74 -14.02
CA SER A 14 17.02 -2.72 -14.04
C SER A 14 16.80 -1.74 -15.18
N HIS A 15 16.62 -0.48 -14.82
CA HIS A 15 16.61 0.64 -15.76
C HIS A 15 17.87 1.48 -15.55
N ILE A 16 18.68 1.64 -16.59
CA ILE A 16 19.98 2.31 -16.51
C ILE A 16 20.04 3.38 -17.60
N THR A 17 20.42 4.58 -17.19
CA THR A 17 20.69 5.73 -18.05
C THR A 17 22.18 6.09 -17.96
N GLN A 18 22.63 7.07 -18.73
CA GLN A 18 24.03 7.52 -18.73
C GLN A 18 24.52 8.01 -17.36
N SER A 19 23.62 8.53 -16.51
CA SER A 19 23.99 9.15 -15.23
C SER A 19 23.24 8.61 -14.02
N ARG A 20 22.24 7.74 -14.21
CA ARG A 20 21.35 7.27 -13.15
C ARG A 20 20.90 5.84 -13.40
N PHE A 21 20.53 5.15 -12.34
CA PHE A 21 19.89 3.85 -12.42
C PHE A 21 18.72 3.74 -11.45
N LEU A 22 17.80 2.85 -11.77
CA LEU A 22 16.76 2.35 -10.90
C LEU A 22 16.74 0.82 -10.99
N HIS A 23 16.83 0.17 -9.84
CA HIS A 23 16.64 -1.25 -9.68
C HIS A 23 15.40 -1.51 -8.85
N VAL A 24 14.58 -2.44 -9.31
CA VAL A 24 13.55 -3.06 -8.49
C VAL A 24 14.13 -4.39 -8.03
N GLU A 25 14.33 -4.51 -6.72
CA GLU A 25 15.00 -5.65 -6.10
C GLU A 25 14.03 -6.42 -5.22
N ASP A 26 14.27 -7.72 -5.15
CA ASP A 26 13.60 -8.61 -4.22
C ASP A 26 13.99 -8.28 -2.76
N ALA A 27 12.97 -8.12 -1.94
CA ALA A 27 13.06 -8.02 -0.48
C ALA A 27 11.86 -8.73 0.17
N LEU A 28 11.32 -9.75 -0.51
CA LEU A 28 10.09 -10.43 -0.11
C LEU A 28 10.25 -11.27 1.17
N ASN A 29 11.49 -11.56 1.55
CA ASN A 29 11.83 -12.20 2.82
C ASN A 29 11.75 -11.25 4.04
N ILE A 30 11.52 -9.95 3.84
CA ILE A 30 11.41 -8.99 4.94
C ILE A 30 9.96 -8.89 5.43
N GLY A 31 9.70 -9.37 6.65
CA GLY A 31 8.39 -9.26 7.33
C GLY A 31 7.26 -9.90 6.52
N ARG A 32 6.21 -9.13 6.20
CA ARG A 32 5.06 -9.59 5.39
C ARG A 32 5.30 -9.56 3.87
N GLY A 33 6.54 -9.31 3.44
CA GLY A 33 6.93 -9.19 2.04
C GLY A 33 6.99 -7.75 1.58
N LYS A 34 8.14 -7.35 1.04
CA LYS A 34 8.40 -6.01 0.51
C LYS A 34 9.16 -6.08 -0.80
N LEU A 35 9.09 -5.02 -1.59
CA LEU A 35 10.03 -4.77 -2.68
C LEU A 35 10.98 -3.65 -2.28
N ARG A 36 12.20 -3.67 -2.81
CA ARG A 36 13.15 -2.59 -2.64
C ARG A 36 13.32 -1.84 -3.97
N LEU A 37 13.00 -0.55 -3.96
CA LEU A 37 13.39 0.36 -5.02
C LEU A 37 14.76 0.92 -4.65
N PHE A 38 15.78 0.67 -5.48
CA PHE A 38 17.14 1.12 -5.26
C PHE A 38 17.58 1.97 -6.45
N ALA A 39 17.90 3.24 -6.21
CA ALA A 39 18.33 4.15 -7.26
C ALA A 39 19.64 4.83 -6.89
N GLY A 40 20.40 5.22 -7.90
CA GLY A 40 21.62 5.97 -7.69
C GLY A 40 22.02 6.80 -8.89
N ARG A 41 23.02 7.65 -8.64
CA ARG A 41 23.68 8.49 -9.63
C ARG A 41 25.09 7.98 -9.88
N TYR A 42 25.48 8.00 -11.13
CA TYR A 42 26.84 7.75 -11.56
C TYR A 42 27.49 9.05 -12.01
N ARG A 43 28.76 9.21 -11.67
CA ARG A 43 29.64 10.19 -12.28
C ARG A 43 30.66 9.45 -13.12
N ARG A 44 30.84 9.89 -14.37
CA ARG A 44 31.83 9.32 -15.28
C ARG A 44 33.19 9.33 -14.55
N SER A 45 33.94 8.23 -14.66
CA SER A 45 35.24 8.00 -14.00
C SER A 45 35.28 7.95 -12.46
N GLU A 46 34.19 8.20 -11.73
CA GLU A 46 34.17 8.20 -10.26
C GLU A 46 33.26 7.11 -9.65
N GLY A 47 32.55 6.35 -10.49
CA GLY A 47 31.64 5.31 -10.02
C GLY A 47 30.31 5.87 -9.47
N MET A 48 29.75 5.20 -8.47
CA MET A 48 28.45 5.57 -7.88
C MET A 48 28.62 6.74 -6.91
N GLU A 49 28.15 7.92 -7.30
CA GLU A 49 28.28 9.18 -6.54
C GLU A 49 27.33 9.18 -5.32
N ALA A 50 26.07 8.81 -5.54
CA ALA A 50 25.04 8.83 -4.52
C ALA A 50 24.01 7.74 -4.78
N HIS A 51 23.41 7.21 -3.72
CA HIS A 51 22.36 6.21 -3.82
C HIS A 51 21.33 6.33 -2.71
N VAL A 52 20.15 5.83 -2.98
CA VAL A 52 19.00 5.84 -2.08
C VAL A 52 18.17 4.58 -2.33
N PHE A 53 17.51 4.09 -1.30
CA PHE A 53 16.53 3.03 -1.44
C PHE A 53 15.25 3.32 -0.67
N HIS A 54 14.16 2.70 -1.11
CA HIS A 54 12.86 2.75 -0.46
C HIS A 54 12.25 1.35 -0.46
N PHE A 55 11.64 0.97 0.66
CA PHE A 55 10.93 -0.30 0.77
C PHE A 55 9.45 -0.07 0.56
N LEU A 56 8.88 -0.81 -0.38
CA LEU A 56 7.50 -0.74 -0.77
C LEU A 56 6.78 -2.00 -0.30
N ASP A 57 5.66 -1.84 0.39
CA ASP A 57 4.86 -2.97 0.84
C ASP A 57 4.17 -3.63 -0.37
N LEU A 58 3.97 -4.96 -0.31
CA LEU A 58 3.44 -5.72 -1.45
C LEU A 58 2.07 -5.24 -1.93
N SER A 59 1.19 -4.81 -1.02
CA SER A 59 -0.11 -4.25 -1.35
C SER A 59 0.01 -3.01 -2.22
N ASP A 60 0.90 -2.08 -1.82
CA ASP A 60 1.13 -0.84 -2.55
C ASP A 60 1.84 -1.10 -3.88
N ALA A 61 2.80 -2.03 -3.90
CA ALA A 61 3.46 -2.47 -5.12
C ALA A 61 2.44 -2.92 -6.18
N ARG A 62 1.45 -3.75 -5.82
CA ARG A 62 0.42 -4.21 -6.77
C ARG A 62 -0.39 -3.05 -7.34
N VAL A 63 -0.76 -2.08 -6.51
CA VAL A 63 -1.52 -0.91 -6.95
C VAL A 63 -0.69 -0.07 -7.92
N ILE A 64 0.55 0.26 -7.53
CA ILE A 64 1.46 1.10 -8.31
C ILE A 64 1.81 0.44 -9.64
N PHE A 65 2.35 -0.77 -9.61
CA PHE A 65 2.75 -1.46 -10.83
C PHE A 65 1.53 -1.87 -11.67
N GLY A 66 0.38 -2.16 -11.05
CA GLY A 66 -0.88 -2.35 -11.78
C GLY A 66 -1.30 -1.10 -12.56
N ALA A 67 -1.22 0.08 -11.95
CA ALA A 67 -1.52 1.35 -12.62
C ALA A 67 -0.52 1.67 -13.74
N LEU A 68 0.78 1.45 -13.49
CA LEU A 68 1.84 1.66 -14.48
C LEU A 68 1.71 0.70 -15.67
N ALA A 69 1.44 -0.59 -15.44
CA ALA A 69 1.28 -1.60 -16.51
C ALA A 69 0.11 -1.29 -17.45
N ARG A 70 -1.00 -0.76 -16.91
CA ARG A 70 -2.15 -0.28 -17.70
C ARG A 70 -1.89 1.05 -18.43
N GLY A 71 -0.78 1.74 -18.13
CA GLY A 71 -0.47 3.05 -18.71
C GLY A 71 -1.40 4.16 -18.21
N GLY A 72 -1.80 4.11 -16.94
CA GLY A 72 -2.73 5.09 -16.36
C GLY A 72 -2.21 6.52 -16.47
N GLN A 73 -2.79 7.32 -17.37
CA GLN A 73 -2.43 8.73 -17.53
C GLN A 73 -2.74 9.50 -16.25
N GLY A 74 -1.85 10.42 -15.89
CA GLY A 74 -2.00 11.25 -14.70
C GLY A 74 -1.86 10.51 -13.37
N PHE A 75 -1.48 9.22 -13.37
CA PHE A 75 -1.21 8.47 -12.15
C PHE A 75 -0.13 9.16 -11.31
N ARG A 76 -0.40 9.28 -10.01
CA ARG A 76 0.51 9.85 -9.02
C ARG A 76 0.45 9.03 -7.74
N TYR A 77 1.62 8.77 -7.17
CA TYR A 77 1.76 8.10 -5.89
C TYR A 77 2.86 8.79 -5.09
N LYS A 78 2.64 8.94 -3.78
CA LYS A 78 3.64 9.48 -2.88
C LYS A 78 3.55 8.78 -1.54
N GLU A 79 4.69 8.32 -1.04
CA GLU A 79 4.78 7.63 0.23
C GLU A 79 5.95 8.16 1.05
N TYR A 80 5.74 8.20 2.36
CA TYR A 80 6.74 8.57 3.35
C TYR A 80 7.02 7.37 4.22
N LYS A 81 8.30 7.01 4.35
CA LYS A 81 8.78 6.03 5.32
C LYS A 81 9.82 6.71 6.20
N GLY A 82 10.01 6.23 7.42
CA GLY A 82 11.07 6.72 8.27
C GLY A 82 11.71 5.64 9.11
N THR A 83 12.89 5.95 9.62
CA THR A 83 13.57 5.15 10.64
C THR A 83 13.67 6.02 11.90
N PRO A 84 13.11 5.56 13.04
CA PRO A 84 13.15 6.33 14.27
C PRO A 84 14.60 6.55 14.74
N PRO A 85 14.84 7.60 15.53
CA PRO A 85 16.16 7.84 16.09
C PRO A 85 16.56 6.65 16.98
N ARG A 86 17.79 6.17 16.81
CA ARG A 86 18.38 5.06 17.59
C ARG A 86 19.83 5.39 17.90
N ASP A 87 20.27 5.08 19.11
CA ASP A 87 21.67 5.20 19.56
C ASP A 87 22.29 6.59 19.27
N GLY A 88 21.55 7.65 19.59
CA GLY A 88 21.99 9.04 19.36
C GLY A 88 21.98 9.49 17.88
N LYS A 89 21.54 8.65 16.94
CA LYS A 89 21.35 9.04 15.54
C LYS A 89 20.01 9.73 15.34
N ALA A 90 20.02 10.80 14.56
CA ALA A 90 18.80 11.49 14.15
C ALA A 90 17.87 10.57 13.34
N ALA A 91 16.57 10.87 13.39
CA ALA A 91 15.59 10.17 12.57
C ALA A 91 15.91 10.35 11.08
N VAL A 92 15.64 9.31 10.28
CA VAL A 92 15.86 9.35 8.82
C VAL A 92 14.52 9.27 8.12
N SER A 93 14.23 10.23 7.25
CA SER A 93 13.05 10.19 6.38
C SER A 93 13.43 9.72 4.98
N ARG A 94 12.57 8.89 4.39
CA ARG A 94 12.66 8.39 3.01
C ARG A 94 11.34 8.68 2.31
N VAL A 95 11.42 9.21 1.10
CA VAL A 95 10.22 9.57 0.32
C VAL A 95 10.32 8.90 -1.04
N LEU A 96 9.23 8.24 -1.43
CA LEU A 96 8.99 7.73 -2.77
C LEU A 96 7.93 8.61 -3.43
N SER A 97 8.18 9.06 -4.64
CA SER A 97 7.23 9.77 -5.48
C SER A 97 7.26 9.17 -6.88
N ILE A 98 6.09 8.82 -7.41
CA ILE A 98 5.92 8.30 -8.76
C ILE A 98 4.87 9.16 -9.46
N ALA A 99 5.19 9.65 -10.66
CA ALA A 99 4.27 10.47 -11.43
C ALA A 99 4.35 10.17 -12.92
N VAL A 100 3.19 9.96 -13.54
CA VAL A 100 3.02 9.88 -15.00
C VAL A 100 2.62 11.25 -15.53
N LYS A 101 3.42 11.79 -16.47
CA LYS A 101 3.17 13.08 -17.14
C LYS A 101 3.32 12.90 -18.65
N GLY A 102 2.19 12.82 -19.35
CA GLY A 102 2.18 12.50 -20.78
C GLY A 102 2.80 11.12 -21.02
N GLU A 103 3.81 11.07 -21.89
CA GLU A 103 4.54 9.85 -22.22
C GLU A 103 5.73 9.56 -21.29
N ASN A 104 5.93 10.34 -20.23
CA ASN A 104 7.06 10.18 -19.33
C ASN A 104 6.59 9.74 -17.95
N VAL A 105 7.35 8.85 -17.33
CA VAL A 105 7.17 8.41 -15.95
C VAL A 105 8.39 8.83 -15.16
N TYR A 106 8.16 9.43 -14.00
CA TYR A 106 9.21 9.88 -13.09
C TYR A 106 9.10 9.08 -11.80
N VAL A 107 10.21 8.46 -11.40
CA VAL A 107 10.38 7.81 -10.10
C VAL A 107 11.43 8.58 -9.33
N GLU A 108 11.03 9.15 -8.22
CA GLU A 108 11.84 10.01 -7.39
C GLU A 108 11.97 9.39 -5.99
N LEU A 109 13.23 9.18 -5.59
CA LEU A 109 13.60 8.68 -4.28
C LEU A 109 14.40 9.75 -3.54
N LYS A 110 13.97 10.06 -2.32
CA LYS A 110 14.63 11.02 -1.43
C LYS A 110 14.99 10.37 -0.12
N THR A 111 16.12 10.77 0.46
CA THR A 111 16.49 10.46 1.84
C THR A 111 17.12 11.68 2.49
N GLY A 112 16.75 11.94 3.74
CA GLY A 112 17.26 13.07 4.50
C GLY A 112 16.94 12.95 5.99
N SER A 113 17.19 14.04 6.71
CA SER A 113 16.78 14.17 8.11
C SER A 113 15.27 14.03 8.23
N GLY A 114 14.83 13.35 9.29
CA GLY A 114 13.42 13.22 9.64
C GLY A 114 13.12 13.91 10.96
N LYS A 115 11.86 14.33 11.11
CA LYS A 115 11.29 14.82 12.37
C LYS A 115 10.19 13.86 12.80
N LEU A 116 10.28 13.41 14.06
CA LEU A 116 9.23 12.62 14.69
C LEU A 116 8.07 13.57 15.03
N THR A 117 6.86 13.22 14.59
CA THR A 117 5.63 13.94 14.93
C THR A 117 5.07 13.37 16.24
N ASP A 118 4.16 14.12 16.87
CA ASP A 118 3.50 13.71 18.12
C ASP A 118 2.70 12.40 17.97
N THR A 119 2.35 12.04 16.73
CA THR A 119 1.67 10.78 16.35
C THR A 119 2.62 9.60 16.15
N GLY A 120 3.92 9.76 16.40
CA GLY A 120 4.95 8.73 16.16
C GLY A 120 5.37 8.55 14.71
N ALA A 121 4.79 9.31 13.76
CA ALA A 121 5.18 9.26 12.35
C ALA A 121 6.46 10.08 12.11
N ILE A 122 7.23 9.72 11.08
CA ILE A 122 8.46 10.43 10.71
C ILE A 122 8.25 11.16 9.41
N THR A 123 8.39 12.48 9.45
CA THR A 123 8.23 13.37 8.30
C THR A 123 9.58 13.96 7.88
N PRO A 124 9.76 14.39 6.62
CA PRO A 124 11.00 15.04 6.20
C PRO A 124 11.25 16.34 6.97
N ASP A 125 12.47 16.51 7.48
CA ASP A 125 12.92 17.70 8.21
C ASP A 125 13.91 18.51 7.36
N GLY A 126 13.38 19.31 6.46
CA GLY A 126 14.16 20.15 5.55
C GLY A 126 14.51 19.49 4.21
N LYS A 127 15.64 19.91 3.62
CA LYS A 127 16.07 19.45 2.29
C LYS A 127 16.57 18.01 2.36
N ALA A 128 16.27 17.23 1.33
CA ALA A 128 16.80 15.88 1.19
C ALA A 128 18.34 15.92 1.11
N LYS A 129 19.00 15.01 1.82
CA LYS A 129 20.46 14.83 1.76
C LYS A 129 20.85 14.17 0.43
N VAL A 130 20.04 13.22 -0.02
CA VAL A 130 20.19 12.53 -1.31
C VAL A 130 18.85 12.50 -2.02
N GLU A 131 18.87 12.89 -3.29
CA GLU A 131 17.72 12.85 -4.19
C GLU A 131 18.14 12.21 -5.52
N VAL A 132 17.39 11.19 -5.94
CA VAL A 132 17.58 10.55 -7.24
C VAL A 132 16.23 10.52 -7.94
N ASN A 133 16.14 11.20 -9.08
CA ASN A 133 14.99 11.19 -9.97
C ASN A 133 15.37 10.44 -11.25
N VAL A 134 14.65 9.37 -11.54
CA VAL A 134 14.82 8.55 -12.73
C VAL A 134 13.58 8.71 -13.60
N GLY A 135 13.78 9.24 -14.80
CA GLY A 135 12.73 9.40 -15.80
C GLY A 135 12.89 8.36 -16.91
N PHE A 136 11.79 7.77 -17.34
CA PHE A 136 11.75 6.87 -18.50
C PHE A 136 10.43 7.00 -19.26
N LYS A 137 10.39 6.47 -20.47
CA LYS A 137 9.20 6.50 -21.33
C LYS A 137 8.11 5.60 -20.77
N LEU A 138 6.86 5.93 -21.08
CA LEU A 138 5.69 5.20 -20.59
C LEU A 138 5.72 3.72 -21.00
N TYR A 139 6.19 3.40 -22.20
CA TYR A 139 6.29 2.00 -22.63
C TYR A 139 7.35 1.22 -21.83
N GLU A 140 8.47 1.86 -21.45
CA GLU A 140 9.49 1.26 -20.58
C GLU A 140 8.92 1.04 -19.17
N ALA A 141 8.13 2.00 -18.69
CA ALA A 141 7.43 1.89 -17.42
C ALA A 141 6.46 0.72 -17.37
N ARG A 142 5.71 0.53 -18.46
CA ARG A 142 4.77 -0.59 -18.61
C ARG A 142 5.50 -1.93 -18.59
N ARG A 143 6.64 -2.03 -19.28
CA ARG A 143 7.47 -3.23 -19.28
C ARG A 143 8.02 -3.54 -17.90
N MET A 144 8.64 -2.57 -17.22
CA MET A 144 9.10 -2.72 -15.84
C MET A 144 7.96 -3.21 -14.94
N ALA A 145 6.80 -2.56 -15.02
CA ALA A 145 5.66 -2.89 -14.19
C ALA A 145 5.13 -4.30 -14.44
N ALA A 146 5.08 -4.75 -15.70
CA ALA A 146 4.67 -6.11 -16.05
C ALA A 146 5.65 -7.16 -15.50
N GLU A 147 6.97 -6.93 -15.64
CA GLU A 147 8.01 -7.82 -15.10
C GLU A 147 7.92 -7.92 -13.57
N VAL A 148 7.73 -6.80 -12.88
CA VAL A 148 7.57 -6.77 -11.43
C VAL A 148 6.31 -7.50 -10.99
N LEU A 149 5.16 -7.25 -11.63
CA LEU A 149 3.91 -7.95 -11.30
C LEU A 149 4.02 -9.46 -11.54
N ALA A 150 4.63 -9.88 -12.65
CA ALA A 150 4.86 -11.30 -12.94
C ALA A 150 5.72 -11.95 -11.85
N TYR A 151 6.78 -11.27 -11.40
CA TYR A 151 7.62 -11.75 -10.30
C TYR A 151 6.83 -11.90 -8.99
N ILE A 152 6.03 -10.89 -8.63
CA ILE A 152 5.21 -10.96 -7.42
C ILE A 152 4.19 -12.11 -7.53
N HIS A 153 3.53 -12.29 -8.69
CA HIS A 153 2.59 -13.40 -8.89
C HIS A 153 3.27 -14.76 -8.77
N ALA A 154 4.48 -14.93 -9.32
CA ALA A 154 5.26 -16.15 -9.17
C ALA A 154 5.55 -16.45 -7.69
N TRP A 155 5.90 -15.42 -6.91
CA TRP A 155 6.08 -15.55 -5.47
C TRP A 155 4.78 -15.91 -4.72
N ASP A 156 3.64 -15.33 -5.11
CA ASP A 156 2.33 -15.65 -4.54
C ASP A 156 2.00 -17.13 -4.73
N VAL A 157 2.21 -17.65 -5.94
CA VAL A 157 1.99 -19.08 -6.26
C VAL A 157 2.88 -19.97 -5.38
N LEU A 158 4.18 -19.67 -5.29
CA LEU A 158 5.09 -20.43 -4.44
C LEU A 158 4.65 -20.43 -2.97
N ARG A 159 4.19 -19.28 -2.46
CA ARG A 159 3.64 -19.20 -1.10
C ARG A 159 2.35 -19.98 -0.94
N MET A 160 1.44 -19.90 -1.90
CA MET A 160 0.18 -20.67 -1.84
C MET A 160 0.46 -22.17 -1.86
N THR A 161 1.39 -22.65 -2.70
CA THR A 161 1.79 -24.05 -2.75
C THR A 161 2.46 -24.50 -1.45
N ALA A 162 3.37 -23.70 -0.88
CA ALA A 162 4.01 -24.03 0.40
C ALA A 162 3.00 -24.06 1.57
N ASN A 163 1.97 -23.22 1.52
CA ASN A 163 0.93 -23.13 2.53
C ASN A 163 -0.36 -23.86 2.10
N GLN A 164 -0.28 -24.79 1.14
CA GLN A 164 -1.45 -25.48 0.59
C GLN A 164 -2.22 -26.26 1.67
N HIS A 165 -1.53 -26.71 2.72
CA HIS A 165 -2.16 -27.37 3.86
C HIS A 165 -3.02 -26.44 4.74
N LEU A 166 -2.79 -25.12 4.68
CA LEU A 166 -3.57 -24.10 5.39
C LEU A 166 -4.71 -23.54 4.54
N VAL A 167 -4.59 -23.62 3.22
CA VAL A 167 -5.65 -23.23 2.29
C VAL A 167 -6.52 -24.46 2.08
N SER A 168 -7.64 -24.52 2.80
CA SER A 168 -8.60 -25.62 2.81
C SER A 168 -8.79 -26.24 1.41
N GLN A 169 -8.75 -27.56 1.34
CA GLN A 169 -9.14 -28.27 0.11
C GLN A 169 -10.56 -27.83 -0.26
N PRO A 170 -10.82 -27.50 -1.55
CA PRO A 170 -12.17 -27.19 -1.98
C PRO A 170 -13.07 -28.37 -1.62
N SER A 171 -14.14 -28.09 -0.87
CA SER A 171 -15.10 -29.14 -0.52
C SER A 171 -15.64 -29.72 -1.83
N PRO A 172 -15.60 -31.05 -2.02
CA PRO A 172 -16.04 -31.66 -3.26
C PRO A 172 -17.49 -31.23 -3.56
N TYR A 173 -17.77 -30.92 -4.82
CA TYR A 173 -19.13 -30.62 -5.26
C TYR A 173 -20.03 -31.81 -4.93
N LEU A 174 -21.00 -31.59 -4.04
CA LEU A 174 -21.99 -32.60 -3.69
C LEU A 174 -22.99 -32.66 -4.85
N MET A 175 -22.79 -33.64 -5.74
CA MET A 175 -23.71 -33.93 -6.83
C MET A 175 -25.03 -34.42 -6.21
N VAL A 176 -26.02 -33.53 -6.12
CA VAL A 176 -27.37 -33.94 -5.72
C VAL A 176 -28.00 -34.66 -6.90
N SER A 177 -28.17 -35.98 -6.79
CA SER A 177 -28.92 -36.77 -7.75
C SER A 177 -30.35 -36.24 -7.81
N THR A 178 -30.72 -35.58 -8.90
CA THR A 178 -32.12 -35.24 -9.19
C THR A 178 -32.86 -36.51 -9.61
N THR A 179 -33.07 -37.43 -8.67
CA THR A 179 -34.05 -38.52 -8.86
C THR A 179 -35.45 -37.95 -8.62
N SER A 180 -35.94 -37.17 -9.58
CA SER A 180 -37.37 -36.87 -9.68
C SER A 180 -37.91 -37.48 -10.96
N GLU A 181 -37.84 -38.80 -11.11
CA GLU A 181 -38.59 -39.51 -12.15
C GLU A 181 -38.64 -41.02 -11.88
N ALA A 182 -39.45 -41.43 -10.90
CA ALA A 182 -39.97 -42.79 -10.82
C ALA A 182 -41.18 -42.82 -9.89
N ASN A 183 -42.35 -42.44 -10.40
CA ASN A 183 -43.65 -43.04 -10.05
C ASN A 183 -44.75 -42.52 -10.99
N ARG A 184 -44.75 -43.06 -12.21
CA ARG A 184 -45.98 -43.15 -13.02
C ARG A 184 -46.69 -44.45 -12.67
N ALA A 185 -47.66 -44.38 -11.77
CA ALA A 185 -48.79 -45.31 -11.75
C ALA A 185 -50.07 -44.46 -11.58
N GLY A 186 -50.96 -44.60 -12.56
CA GLY A 186 -51.95 -43.58 -12.90
C GLY A 186 -53.15 -43.42 -11.96
N LYS A 187 -53.78 -42.25 -12.10
CA LYS A 187 -55.24 -42.07 -12.17
C LYS A 187 -55.54 -40.68 -12.74
N ALA A 188 -56.27 -40.66 -13.86
CA ALA A 188 -56.82 -39.46 -14.49
C ALA A 188 -58.09 -39.03 -13.72
N LEU A 189 -58.28 -37.75 -13.35
CA LEU A 189 -59.03 -36.63 -14.00
C LEU A 189 -59.58 -35.75 -12.83
N PRO A 190 -60.13 -34.52 -13.03
CA PRO A 190 -60.13 -33.63 -14.19
C PRO A 190 -59.62 -32.20 -13.89
N ARG A 191 -59.49 -31.42 -14.97
CA ARG A 191 -59.19 -29.99 -15.09
C ARG A 191 -59.84 -29.10 -14.02
N GLU A 192 -59.02 -28.28 -13.37
CA GLU A 192 -59.39 -26.90 -13.00
C GLU A 192 -58.34 -25.92 -13.54
N SER A 193 -58.83 -24.88 -14.21
CA SER A 193 -58.05 -23.83 -14.86
C SER A 193 -57.35 -22.93 -13.82
N PRO A 194 -56.05 -22.61 -13.96
CA PRO A 194 -55.38 -21.71 -13.03
C PRO A 194 -55.66 -20.24 -13.36
N LYS A 195 -56.13 -19.49 -12.37
CA LYS A 195 -56.13 -18.02 -12.35
C LYS A 195 -54.67 -17.51 -12.39
N PRO A 196 -54.34 -16.48 -13.19
CA PRO A 196 -53.00 -15.89 -13.20
C PRO A 196 -52.88 -14.86 -12.07
N ASN A 197 -52.07 -15.15 -11.06
CA ASN A 197 -51.65 -14.16 -10.08
C ASN A 197 -50.22 -13.69 -10.37
N GLY A 198 -50.10 -12.42 -10.74
CA GLY A 198 -49.05 -11.53 -10.25
C GLY A 198 -47.66 -11.69 -10.86
N ALA A 199 -47.44 -11.04 -12.01
CA ALA A 199 -46.12 -10.62 -12.45
C ALA A 199 -45.48 -9.70 -11.39
N ALA A 200 -44.39 -10.15 -10.77
CA ALA A 200 -43.54 -9.30 -9.97
C ALA A 200 -42.77 -8.34 -10.90
N LYS A 201 -43.12 -7.05 -10.79
CA LYS A 201 -42.53 -5.92 -11.52
C LYS A 201 -41.02 -5.81 -11.27
N LEU A 202 -40.27 -5.67 -12.36
CA LEU A 202 -38.99 -4.96 -12.42
C LEU A 202 -39.20 -3.48 -12.10
N PRO A 203 -38.40 -2.82 -11.25
CA PRO A 203 -38.32 -1.37 -11.23
C PRO A 203 -37.35 -0.89 -12.32
N ALA A 204 -37.92 -0.41 -13.42
CA ALA A 204 -37.29 0.58 -14.27
C ALA A 204 -37.73 1.97 -13.80
N ILE A 205 -36.79 2.86 -13.47
CA ILE A 205 -37.00 4.30 -13.56
C ILE A 205 -35.84 4.89 -14.34
N ALA A 206 -36.19 5.39 -15.51
CA ALA A 206 -35.36 6.18 -16.39
C ALA A 206 -35.26 7.63 -15.88
N GLY A 207 -34.06 8.18 -16.02
CA GLY A 207 -33.85 9.49 -16.64
C GLY A 207 -34.43 10.74 -15.99
N SER A 208 -33.57 11.50 -15.30
CA SER A 208 -33.60 12.96 -15.38
C SER A 208 -32.21 13.57 -15.15
N SER A 209 -31.61 14.06 -16.23
CA SER A 209 -30.64 15.16 -16.31
C SER A 209 -31.20 16.11 -17.38
N PRO A 210 -30.92 17.44 -17.43
CA PRO A 210 -29.70 18.14 -17.00
C PRO A 210 -30.00 19.46 -16.22
N ARG A 211 -29.07 20.16 -15.58
CA ARG A 211 -28.20 21.23 -16.16
C ARG A 211 -27.46 22.01 -15.01
N PRO A 212 -26.49 22.88 -15.35
CA PRO A 212 -25.35 23.26 -14.51
C PRO A 212 -25.53 24.58 -13.77
N VAL A 213 -24.74 24.81 -12.71
CA VAL A 213 -24.54 26.13 -12.13
C VAL A 213 -23.05 26.45 -12.01
N THR A 214 -22.77 27.71 -12.33
CA THR A 214 -21.51 28.38 -12.66
C THR A 214 -20.66 28.83 -11.46
N ARG A 215 -19.37 28.98 -11.76
CA ARG A 215 -18.29 29.74 -11.09
C ARG A 215 -18.67 31.05 -10.38
N LYS A 216 -17.97 31.34 -9.27
CA LYS A 216 -17.26 32.59 -8.84
C LYS A 216 -17.11 32.54 -7.29
N SER A 217 -16.14 33.07 -6.56
CA SER A 217 -14.82 33.71 -6.76
C SER A 217 -14.27 34.00 -5.34
N LYS A 218 -12.95 34.05 -5.15
CA LYS A 218 -12.30 34.69 -3.97
C LYS A 218 -12.71 36.19 -3.88
N PRO A 219 -12.51 36.81 -2.70
CA PRO A 219 -11.40 37.75 -2.59
C PRO A 219 -10.55 37.58 -1.33
N ALA A 220 -9.40 38.27 -1.35
CA ALA A 220 -8.38 38.35 -0.33
C ALA A 220 -8.30 39.77 0.24
N SER A 221 -7.94 39.92 1.52
CA SER A 221 -7.25 41.08 2.15
C SER A 221 -7.16 40.81 3.65
N LYS A 222 -5.98 40.67 4.28
CA LYS A 222 -4.94 41.66 4.67
C LYS A 222 -5.19 42.36 6.03
N ALA A 223 -4.07 42.63 6.70
CA ALA A 223 -3.80 43.40 7.92
C ALA A 223 -4.01 42.63 9.25
N ASP A 224 -2.96 42.30 10.00
CA ASP A 224 -2.06 43.15 10.81
C ASP A 224 -2.78 43.86 11.95
N SER A 225 -2.55 43.37 13.18
CA SER A 225 -2.20 44.24 14.32
C SER A 225 -1.73 43.40 15.52
N SER A 226 -0.58 43.83 16.01
CA SER A 226 0.23 43.40 17.14
C SER A 226 -0.31 43.80 18.52
N LEU A 227 0.34 43.26 19.58
CA LEU A 227 0.39 43.70 20.99
C LEU A 227 -0.89 43.36 21.79
N GLY A 228 -0.85 42.83 23.01
CA GLY A 228 0.22 42.54 23.96
C GLY A 228 -0.42 42.23 25.33
N ALA A 229 0.41 41.76 26.26
CA ALA A 229 0.26 41.81 27.72
C ALA A 229 -0.76 40.90 28.46
N ASN A 230 -0.18 39.95 29.20
CA ASN A 230 -0.33 39.68 30.64
C ASN A 230 -1.72 39.72 31.30
N GLY A 231 -2.07 38.59 31.96
CA GLY A 231 -3.16 38.58 32.95
C GLY A 231 -3.43 37.23 33.62
N ARG A 232 -2.62 36.92 34.64
CA ARG A 232 -2.80 36.01 35.79
C ARG A 232 -4.13 35.24 36.01
N THR A 233 -3.91 33.97 36.43
CA THR A 233 -4.58 33.16 37.47
C THR A 233 -6.04 32.72 37.32
N ARG A 234 -6.29 31.40 37.33
CA ARG A 234 -6.94 30.74 38.48
C ARG A 234 -6.86 29.21 38.44
N ASN A 235 -6.62 28.64 39.61
CA ASN A 235 -6.79 27.25 40.02
C ASN A 235 -8.12 26.64 39.55
N GLY A 236 -8.03 25.38 39.14
CA GLY A 236 -9.18 24.47 38.99
C GLY A 236 -8.71 23.03 39.16
N ASN A 237 -8.84 22.51 40.39
CA ASN A 237 -8.70 21.10 40.73
C ASN A 237 -9.60 20.24 39.84
N ALA A 238 -9.03 19.23 39.18
CA ALA A 238 -9.78 18.07 38.71
C ALA A 238 -8.96 16.80 39.01
N LYS A 239 -9.33 16.14 40.11
CA LYS A 239 -8.98 14.75 40.39
C LYS A 239 -9.44 13.88 39.22
N GLN A 240 -8.52 13.18 38.56
CA GLN A 240 -8.87 12.04 37.72
C GLN A 240 -8.49 10.74 38.44
N ASN A 241 -9.51 10.02 38.86
CA ASN A 241 -9.45 8.62 39.27
C ASN A 241 -9.10 7.78 38.04
N GLY A 242 -7.83 7.38 37.92
CA GLY A 242 -7.39 6.38 36.95
C GLY A 242 -7.53 4.98 37.53
N ARG A 243 -8.67 4.32 37.26
CA ARG A 243 -8.83 2.86 37.40
C ARG A 243 -7.81 2.20 36.47
N SER A 244 -6.78 1.57 37.03
CA SER A 244 -5.85 0.74 36.27
C SER A 244 -6.63 -0.44 35.68
N SER A 245 -6.77 -0.45 34.36
CA SER A 245 -7.20 -1.64 33.66
C SER A 245 -6.05 -2.65 33.69
N PRO A 246 -6.31 -3.95 33.94
CA PRO A 246 -5.25 -4.94 33.93
C PRO A 246 -4.61 -4.97 32.54
N SER A 247 -3.27 -4.97 32.52
CA SER A 247 -2.45 -5.08 31.31
C SER A 247 -2.90 -6.29 30.50
N GLN A 248 -3.52 -6.04 29.34
CA GLN A 248 -3.86 -7.10 28.41
C GLN A 248 -2.57 -7.76 27.93
N VAL A 249 -2.40 -9.02 28.30
CA VAL A 249 -1.25 -9.82 27.89
C VAL A 249 -1.41 -10.15 26.42
N LEU A 250 -0.49 -9.65 25.59
CA LEU A 250 -0.49 -9.90 24.15
C LEU A 250 0.01 -11.33 23.87
N LEU A 251 -0.75 -12.04 23.04
CA LEU A 251 -0.47 -13.40 22.58
C LEU A 251 -0.25 -13.40 21.07
N TYR A 252 0.67 -14.23 20.59
CA TYR A 252 0.78 -14.52 19.16
C TYR A 252 -0.43 -15.33 18.67
N GLY A 253 -0.61 -15.43 17.36
CA GLY A 253 -1.73 -16.18 16.75
C GLY A 253 -1.73 -17.69 17.06
N ASP A 254 -0.64 -18.21 17.62
CA ASP A 254 -0.48 -19.57 18.12
C ASP A 254 -0.74 -19.70 19.64
N GLY A 255 -1.13 -18.61 20.31
CA GLY A 255 -1.41 -18.57 21.75
C GLY A 255 -0.19 -18.42 22.64
N THR A 256 1.02 -18.24 22.09
CA THR A 256 2.24 -18.03 22.89
C THR A 256 2.35 -16.58 23.38
N LEU A 257 2.90 -16.39 24.59
CA LEU A 257 3.11 -15.07 25.18
C LEU A 257 4.11 -14.25 24.36
N VAL A 258 3.75 -13.01 24.04
CA VAL A 258 4.68 -12.08 23.40
C VAL A 258 5.75 -11.71 24.42
N SER A 259 7.00 -12.12 24.15
CA SER A 259 8.17 -11.77 24.99
C SER A 259 8.27 -10.26 25.17
N ALA A 260 8.69 -9.82 26.36
CA ALA A 260 8.85 -8.40 26.70
C ALA A 260 9.82 -7.67 25.76
N ASP A 261 10.79 -8.38 25.19
CA ASP A 261 11.74 -7.83 24.22
C ASP A 261 11.09 -7.49 22.86
N ASN A 262 9.93 -8.09 22.56
CA ASN A 262 9.16 -7.84 21.34
C ASN A 262 8.05 -6.78 21.56
N LEU A 263 7.83 -6.32 22.79
CA LEU A 263 6.88 -5.24 23.09
C LEU A 263 7.34 -3.88 22.53
N ALA A 264 8.60 -3.75 22.10
CA ALA A 264 9.13 -2.55 21.45
C ALA A 264 8.59 -2.31 20.02
N GLU A 265 7.79 -3.22 19.47
CA GLU A 265 7.12 -3.05 18.16
C GLU A 265 5.65 -2.60 18.26
N CYS A 266 5.12 -2.41 19.46
CA CYS A 266 3.77 -1.90 19.69
C CYS A 266 3.76 -0.85 20.82
N ASN A 267 4.29 0.34 20.53
CA ASN A 267 3.84 1.63 21.09
C ASN A 267 4.34 2.77 20.18
#